data_AF-A0AB73HA02-F1
#
_entry.id   AF-A0AB73HA02-F1
#
_cell.length_a   1.000
_cell.length_b   1.000
_cell.length_c   1.000
_cell.angle_alpha   90.00
_cell.angle_beta   90.00
_cell.angle_gamma   90.00
#
_symmetry.space_group_name_H-M   'P 1'
#
loop_
_entity.id
_entity.type
_entity.pdbx_description
1 polymer ?
#
loop_
_entity_poly.entity_id
_entity_poly.type
_entity_poly.pdbx_seq_one_letter_code
_entity_poly.pdbx_strand_id
1 'polypeptide(L)'
;MAILAFILTFIVMIEHIYIMILEMFFANTNLAAKTFGVEKELLANKKVQTLFANQGLYNGFLAAGLVWGLFFAGAGFAETVQIFFLSCVVVAALFGGATSSKGILVKQGLPAVLALVAVLLV
;
A
#
# COMPACT_ATOMS: atom_id res chain seq x y z
N MET A 1 -18.20 12.96 6.82
CA MET A 1 -17.40 11.82 6.32
C MET A 1 -16.22 12.25 5.45
N ALA A 2 -16.36 13.27 4.59
CA ALA A 2 -15.31 13.71 3.67
C ALA A 2 -13.91 13.95 4.28
N ILE A 3 -13.79 14.69 5.39
CA ILE A 3 -12.47 14.93 6.05
C ILE A 3 -11.86 13.62 6.55
N LEU A 4 -12.66 12.74 7.14
CA LEU A 4 -12.20 11.44 7.63
C LEU A 4 -11.75 10.55 6.46
N ALA A 5 -12.53 10.50 5.39
CA ALA A 5 -12.18 9.78 4.16
C ALA A 5 -10.85 10.28 3.58
N PHE A 6 -10.69 11.61 3.48
CA PHE A 6 -9.44 12.21 3.02
C PHE A 6 -8.24 11.79 3.89
N ILE A 7 -8.34 11.93 5.22
CA ILE A 7 -7.25 11.58 6.13
C ILE A 7 -6.88 10.10 6.02
N LEU A 8 -7.86 9.20 6.03
CA LEU A 8 -7.62 7.76 5.96
C LEU A 8 -7.03 7.34 4.61
N THR A 9 -7.58 7.81 3.49
CA THR A 9 -7.03 7.54 2.16
C THR A 9 -5.62 8.11 2.02
N PHE A 10 -5.36 9.30 2.57
CA PHE A 10 -4.02 9.91 2.59
C PHE A 10 -3.02 9.07 3.38
N ILE A 11 -3.42 8.49 4.52
CA ILE A 11 -2.57 7.57 5.30
C ILE A 11 -2.21 6.33 4.45
N VAL A 12 -3.19 5.70 3.79
CA VAL A 12 -2.95 4.51 2.93
C VAL A 12 -2.00 4.86 1.78
N MET A 13 -2.19 6.03 1.17
CA MET A 13 -1.30 6.55 0.12
C MET A 13 0.15 6.68 0.62
N ILE A 14 0.36 7.31 1.78
CA ILE A 14 1.71 7.46 2.37
C ILE A 14 2.31 6.11 2.75
N GLU A 15 1.51 5.19 3.30
CA GLU A 15 1.95 3.83 3.62
C GLU A 15 2.54 3.13 2.39
N HIS A 16 1.86 3.20 1.25
CA HIS A 16 2.28 2.53 0.02
C HIS A 16 3.51 3.20 -0.61
N ILE A 17 3.65 4.53 -0.46
CA ILE A 17 4.89 5.23 -0.83
C ILE A 17 6.06 4.75 0.05
N TYR A 18 5.85 4.63 1.36
CA TYR A 18 6.86 4.14 2.29
C TYR A 18 7.29 2.71 1.96
N ILE A 19 6.34 1.81 1.69
CA ILE A 19 6.61 0.42 1.31
C ILE A 19 7.37 0.38 -0.01
N MET A 20 6.92 1.10 -1.04
CA MET A 20 7.61 1.21 -2.32
C MET A 20 9.08 1.61 -2.14
N ILE A 21 9.34 2.67 -1.36
CA ILE A 21 10.72 3.14 -1.13
C ILE A 21 11.55 2.04 -0.44
N LEU A 22 10.98 1.39 0.57
CA LEU A 22 11.67 0.35 1.32
C LEU A 22 11.99 -0.87 0.44
N GLU A 23 11.04 -1.30 -0.40
CA GLU A 23 11.19 -2.46 -1.30
C GLU A 23 12.11 -2.17 -2.51
N MET A 24 12.09 -0.95 -3.06
CA MET A 24 12.89 -0.61 -4.26
C MET A 24 14.33 -0.19 -3.93
N PHE A 25 14.50 0.64 -2.91
CA PHE A 25 15.80 1.30 -2.67
C PHE A 25 16.51 0.79 -1.41
N PHE A 26 15.78 0.20 -0.47
CA PHE A 26 16.31 -0.17 0.84
C PHE A 26 16.03 -1.63 1.21
N ALA A 27 15.77 -2.50 0.23
CA ALA A 27 15.43 -3.91 0.45
C ALA A 27 16.49 -4.65 1.28
N ASN A 28 17.77 -4.35 1.05
CA ASN A 28 18.86 -4.91 1.82
C ASN A 28 19.22 -4.04 3.04
N THR A 29 18.26 -3.72 3.91
CA THR A 29 18.49 -3.05 5.21
C THR A 29 17.92 -3.87 6.39
N ASN A 30 18.37 -3.59 7.63
CA ASN A 30 17.79 -4.23 8.83
C ASN A 30 16.34 -3.79 9.06
N LEU A 31 16.00 -2.57 8.64
CA LEU A 31 14.64 -2.07 8.65
C LEU A 31 13.74 -2.91 7.74
N ALA A 32 14.12 -3.13 6.48
CA ALA A 32 13.38 -3.98 5.56
C ALA A 32 13.20 -5.41 6.10
N ALA A 33 14.27 -6.03 6.60
CA ALA A 33 14.22 -7.36 7.21
C ALA A 33 13.18 -7.44 8.34
N LYS A 34 13.18 -6.46 9.25
CA LYS A 34 12.20 -6.38 10.35
C LYS A 34 10.78 -6.09 9.87
N THR A 35 10.61 -5.22 8.88
CA THR A 35 9.30 -4.81 8.37
C THR A 35 8.59 -5.96 7.67
N PHE A 36 9.31 -6.70 6.81
CA PHE A 36 8.78 -7.79 6.00
C PHE A 36 8.92 -9.17 6.64
N GLY A 37 9.68 -9.29 7.74
CA GLY A 37 9.92 -10.58 8.40
C GLY A 37 10.75 -11.54 7.55
N VAL A 38 11.66 -11.00 6.74
CA VAL A 38 12.53 -11.78 5.83
C VAL A 38 13.96 -11.74 6.35
N GLU A 39 14.64 -12.89 6.30
CA GLU A 39 16.04 -13.01 6.73
C GLU A 39 16.96 -12.06 5.96
N LYS A 40 17.93 -11.51 6.70
CA LYS A 40 18.83 -10.48 6.18
C LYS A 40 19.73 -11.03 5.08
N GLU A 41 20.19 -12.26 5.23
CA GLU A 41 20.98 -12.96 4.21
C GLU A 41 20.20 -13.14 2.91
N LEU A 42 18.90 -13.44 2.99
CA LEU A 42 18.05 -13.62 1.81
C LEU A 42 17.87 -12.30 1.05
N LEU A 43 17.65 -11.20 1.78
CA LEU A 43 17.54 -9.86 1.18
C LEU A 43 18.87 -9.36 0.59
N ALA A 44 20.01 -9.93 0.97
CA ALA A 44 21.30 -9.64 0.34
C ALA A 44 21.43 -10.24 -1.07
N ASN A 45 20.56 -11.19 -1.45
CA ASN A 45 20.54 -11.77 -2.78
C ASN A 45 19.99 -10.77 -3.82
N LYS A 46 20.78 -10.47 -4.86
CA LYS A 46 20.38 -9.51 -5.92
C LYS A 46 19.09 -9.89 -6.65
N LYS A 47 18.83 -11.18 -6.89
CA LYS A 47 17.59 -11.62 -7.55
C LYS A 47 16.37 -11.34 -6.68
N VAL A 48 16.49 -11.57 -5.37
CA VAL A 48 15.44 -11.23 -4.39
C VAL A 48 15.21 -9.73 -4.36
N GLN A 49 16.27 -8.92 -4.37
CA GLN A 49 16.14 -7.45 -4.44
C GLN A 49 15.44 -6.99 -5.72
N THR A 50 15.71 -7.60 -6.88
CA THR A 50 15.00 -7.28 -8.12
C THR A 50 13.50 -7.61 -8.02
N LEU A 51 13.14 -8.76 -7.42
CA LEU A 51 11.73 -9.11 -7.20
C LEU A 51 11.04 -8.15 -6.23
N PHE A 52 11.73 -7.79 -5.14
CA PHE A 52 11.25 -6.78 -4.19
C PHE A 52 11.06 -5.43 -4.87
N ALA A 53 12.00 -4.98 -5.70
CA ALA A 53 11.86 -3.72 -6.41
C ALA A 53 10.65 -3.72 -7.35
N ASN A 54 10.33 -4.85 -7.99
CA ASN A 54 9.13 -4.97 -8.81
C ASN A 54 7.86 -4.94 -7.96
N GLN A 55 7.87 -5.59 -6.79
CA GLN A 55 6.78 -5.51 -5.80
C GLN A 55 6.56 -4.06 -5.32
N GLY A 56 7.65 -3.36 -5.04
CA GLY A 56 7.64 -1.95 -4.68
C GLY A 56 7.04 -1.06 -5.76
N LEU A 57 7.35 -1.31 -7.03
CA LEU A 57 6.77 -0.56 -8.15
C LEU A 57 5.24 -0.71 -8.20
N TYR A 58 4.69 -1.90 -7.96
CA TYR A 58 3.23 -2.09 -7.87
C TYR A 58 2.63 -1.31 -6.71
N ASN A 59 3.27 -1.30 -5.53
CA ASN A 59 2.87 -0.42 -4.42
C ASN A 59 2.90 1.06 -4.84
N GLY A 60 3.88 1.46 -5.63
CA GLY A 60 3.97 2.79 -6.24
C GLY A 60 2.77 3.12 -7.14
N PHE A 61 2.30 2.17 -7.96
CA PHE A 61 1.09 2.37 -8.77
C PHE A 61 -0.17 2.54 -7.92
N LEU A 62 -0.30 1.79 -6.82
CA LEU A 62 -1.41 1.97 -5.88
C LEU A 62 -1.39 3.36 -5.26
N ALA A 63 -0.22 3.81 -4.78
CA ALA A 63 -0.04 5.16 -4.25
C ALA A 63 -0.35 6.25 -5.29
N ALA A 64 0.16 6.11 -6.51
CA ALA A 64 -0.10 7.07 -7.60
C ALA A 64 -1.60 7.16 -7.95
N GLY A 65 -2.31 6.03 -7.93
CA GLY A 65 -3.76 5.99 -8.10
C GLY A 65 -4.52 6.72 -7.00
N LEU A 66 -4.09 6.58 -5.75
CA LEU A 66 -4.67 7.32 -4.62
C LEU A 66 -4.36 8.82 -4.68
N VAL A 67 -3.14 9.20 -5.08
CA VAL A 67 -2.78 10.61 -5.36
C VAL A 67 -3.71 11.19 -6.42
N TRP A 68 -3.95 10.45 -7.51
CA TRP A 68 -4.87 10.86 -8.57
C TRP A 68 -6.29 11.07 -8.01
N GLY A 69 -6.82 10.09 -7.28
CA GLY A 69 -8.16 10.18 -6.70
C GLY A 69 -8.35 11.29 -5.66
N LEU A 70 -7.30 11.64 -4.91
CA LEU A 70 -7.35 12.67 -3.87
C LEU A 70 -7.19 14.10 -4.38
N PHE A 71 -6.30 14.31 -5.37
CA PHE A 71 -5.83 15.66 -5.71
C PHE A 71 -6.12 16.09 -7.13
N PHE A 72 -6.34 15.16 -8.06
CA PHE A 72 -6.37 15.47 -9.49
C PHE A 72 -7.65 14.99 -10.22
N ALA A 73 -8.38 14.04 -9.65
CA ALA A 73 -9.66 13.60 -10.18
C ALA A 73 -10.73 14.69 -9.95
N GLY A 74 -11.57 14.94 -10.96
CA GLY A 74 -12.69 15.88 -10.83
C GLY A 74 -13.77 15.36 -9.87
N ALA A 75 -14.61 16.26 -9.37
CA ALA A 75 -15.61 15.99 -8.32
C ALA A 75 -16.63 14.88 -8.64
N GLY A 76 -16.77 14.45 -9.91
CA GLY A 76 -17.64 13.32 -10.29
C GLY A 76 -16.95 11.96 -10.33
N PHE A 77 -15.61 11.91 -10.21
CA PHE A 77 -14.80 10.69 -10.35
C PHE A 77 -13.86 10.42 -9.18
N ALA A 78 -13.59 11.41 -8.33
CA ALA A 78 -12.63 11.32 -7.23
C ALA A 78 -12.88 10.10 -6.33
N GLU A 79 -14.11 9.91 -5.88
CA GLU A 79 -14.51 8.80 -5.01
C GLU A 79 -14.37 7.46 -5.73
N THR A 80 -14.78 7.37 -7.01
CA THR A 80 -14.69 6.12 -7.77
C THR A 80 -13.25 5.67 -7.99
N VAL A 81 -12.33 6.62 -8.25
CA VAL A 81 -10.89 6.33 -8.36
C VAL A 81 -10.35 5.85 -7.02
N GLN A 82 -10.68 6.54 -5.92
CA GLN A 82 -10.26 6.13 -4.58
C GLN A 82 -10.80 4.74 -4.22
N ILE A 83 -12.09 4.47 -4.45
CA ILE A 83 -12.73 3.16 -4.20
C ILE A 83 -12.01 2.05 -4.95
N PHE A 84 -11.68 2.25 -6.23
CA PHE A 84 -10.98 1.24 -7.03
C PHE A 84 -9.61 0.91 -6.42
N PHE A 85 -8.77 1.91 -6.19
CA PHE A 85 -7.43 1.69 -5.67
C PHE A 85 -7.44 1.16 -4.23
N LEU A 86 -8.30 1.67 -3.35
CA LEU A 86 -8.47 1.13 -1.99
C LEU A 86 -8.93 -0.32 -2.02
N SER A 87 -9.84 -0.69 -2.93
CA SER A 87 -10.26 -2.08 -3.11
C SER A 87 -9.10 -2.98 -3.56
N CYS A 88 -8.25 -2.50 -4.48
CA CYS A 88 -7.03 -3.21 -4.86
C CYS A 88 -6.09 -3.42 -3.66
N VAL A 89 -5.91 -2.40 -2.81
CA VAL A 89 -5.11 -2.53 -1.57
C VAL A 89 -5.72 -3.58 -0.64
N VAL A 90 -7.03 -3.58 -0.44
CA VAL A 90 -7.72 -4.58 0.40
C VAL A 90 -7.50 -6.00 -0.16
N VAL A 91 -7.67 -6.20 -1.46
CA VAL A 91 -7.46 -7.52 -2.11
C VAL A 91 -6.00 -7.96 -1.97
N ALA A 92 -5.04 -7.06 -2.21
CA ALA A 92 -3.62 -7.34 -2.02
C ALA A 92 -3.29 -7.70 -0.57
N ALA A 93 -3.86 -6.98 0.41
CA ALA A 93 -3.66 -7.25 1.82
C ALA A 93 -4.25 -8.59 2.25
N LEU A 94 -5.41 -8.98 1.72
CA LEU A 94 -6.01 -10.30 1.95
C LEU A 94 -5.12 -11.41 1.39
N PHE A 95 -4.66 -11.27 0.15
CA PHE A 95 -3.79 -12.27 -0.49
C PHE A 95 -2.43 -12.37 0.22
N GLY A 96 -1.78 -11.24 0.50
CA GLY A 96 -0.51 -11.20 1.24
C GLY A 96 -0.65 -11.70 2.68
N GLY A 97 -1.78 -11.42 3.32
CA GLY A 97 -2.13 -11.92 4.65
C GLY A 97 -2.25 -13.44 4.72
N ALA A 98 -2.80 -14.05 3.66
CA ALA A 98 -2.95 -15.49 3.54
C ALA A 98 -1.66 -16.22 3.13
N THR A 99 -0.79 -15.57 2.36
CA THR A 99 0.36 -16.23 1.72
C THR A 99 1.72 -15.89 2.33
N SER A 100 1.87 -14.71 2.92
CA SER A 100 3.17 -14.18 3.38
C SER A 100 3.17 -13.93 4.88
N SER A 101 2.34 -13.00 5.36
CA SER A 101 2.31 -12.66 6.78
C SER A 101 0.97 -12.10 7.20
N LYS A 102 0.39 -12.67 8.28
CA LYS A 102 -0.84 -12.15 8.90
C LYS A 102 -0.73 -10.68 9.32
N GLY A 103 0.48 -10.18 9.56
CA GLY A 103 0.71 -8.77 9.87
C GLY A 103 0.29 -7.80 8.76
N ILE A 104 0.23 -8.26 7.50
CA ILE A 104 -0.21 -7.45 6.36
C ILE A 104 -1.69 -7.05 6.49
N LEU A 105 -2.54 -7.94 7.00
CA LEU A 105 -3.96 -7.64 7.24
C LEU A 105 -4.15 -6.47 8.19
N VAL A 106 -3.28 -6.36 9.21
CA VAL A 106 -3.37 -5.30 10.22
C VAL A 106 -2.70 -4.02 9.74
N LYS A 107 -1.52 -4.11 9.12
CA LYS A 107 -0.75 -2.93 8.73
C LYS A 107 -1.32 -2.24 7.49
N GLN A 108 -1.63 -3.01 6.45
CA GLN A 108 -2.14 -2.49 5.16
C GLN A 108 -3.65 -2.65 5.04
N GLY A 109 -4.17 -3.83 5.42
CA GLY A 109 -5.59 -4.16 5.23
C GLY A 109 -6.52 -3.30 6.06
N LEU A 110 -6.25 -3.16 7.36
CA LEU A 110 -7.12 -2.39 8.26
C LEU A 110 -7.22 -0.90 7.85
N PRO A 111 -6.12 -0.16 7.61
CA PRO A 111 -6.22 1.21 7.12
C PRO A 111 -6.98 1.33 5.80
N ALA A 112 -6.75 0.41 4.87
CA ALA A 112 -7.42 0.41 3.57
C ALA A 112 -8.93 0.14 3.68
N VAL A 113 -9.35 -0.79 4.52
CA VAL A 113 -10.78 -1.06 4.77
C VAL A 113 -11.44 0.14 5.44
N LEU A 114 -10.79 0.76 6.44
CA LEU A 114 -11.32 1.95 7.10
C LEU A 114 -11.46 3.12 6.13
N ALA A 115 -10.45 3.36 5.28
CA ALA A 115 -10.49 4.37 4.23
C ALA A 115 -11.62 4.09 3.23
N LEU A 116 -11.73 2.84 2.75
CA LEU A 116 -12.73 2.43 1.77
C LEU A 116 -14.15 2.65 2.30
N VAL A 117 -14.43 2.22 3.53
CA VAL A 117 -15.72 2.44 4.19
C VAL A 117 -15.98 3.94 4.36
N ALA A 118 -14.98 4.73 4.74
CA ALA A 118 -15.15 6.18 4.89
C ALA A 118 -15.48 6.86 3.55
N VAL A 119 -14.84 6.47 2.45
CA VAL A 119 -15.12 7.00 1.09
C VAL A 119 -16.52 6.59 0.62
N LEU A 120 -16.95 5.35 0.86
CA LEU A 120 -18.29 4.87 0.51
C LEU A 120 -19.43 5.58 1.26
N LEU A 121 -19.11 6.28 2.36
CA LEU A 121 -20.05 7.01 3.20
C LEU A 121 -19.97 8.55 3.01
N VAL A 122 -19.18 9.01 2.03
CA VAL A 122 -19.17 10.42 1.58
C VAL A 122 -20.36 10.67 0.68
#